data_AF-A0A945QR01-F1
#
_entry.id   AF-A0A945QR01-F1
#
_cell.length_a   1.000
_cell.length_b   1.000
_cell.length_c   1.000
_cell.angle_alpha   90.00
_cell.angle_beta   90.00
_cell.angle_gamma   90.00
#
_symmetry.space_group_name_H-M   'P 1'
#
loop_
_entity.id
_entity.type
_entity.pdbx_description
1 polymer ?
#
loop_
_entity_poly.entity_id
_entity_poly.type
_entity_poly.pdbx_seq_one_letter_code
_entity_poly.pdbx_strand_id
1 'polypeptide(L)'
;MERTLLPRRHHVQRFGSALNLNPHSHVLMLDGVYASDKKGAAPVFVPAPPLRDTDVQRIVETAAHRLLRLLQQRGVLDETDGDLPRPSGAQAQAIRSAAKSLGVLAPALNT
;
A
#
# COMPACT_ATOMS: atom_id res chain seq x y z
N MET A 1 -5.35 -19.82 27.23
CA MET A 1 -4.99 -19.80 25.80
C MET A 1 -4.49 -18.40 25.48
N GLU A 2 -3.19 -18.17 25.61
CA GLU A 2 -2.59 -16.84 25.44
C GLU A 2 -2.29 -16.63 23.94
N ARG A 3 -3.06 -15.75 23.30
CA ARG A 3 -2.76 -15.30 21.95
C ARG A 3 -1.56 -14.37 22.04
N THR A 4 -0.37 -14.86 21.72
CA THR A 4 0.79 -14.01 21.46
C THR A 4 0.46 -13.10 20.28
N LEU A 5 0.08 -11.86 20.58
CA LEU A 5 -0.04 -10.78 19.60
C LEU A 5 1.36 -10.49 19.09
N LEU A 6 1.73 -11.09 17.96
CA LEU A 6 2.94 -10.69 17.25
C LEU A 6 2.87 -9.18 16.96
N PRO A 7 3.93 -8.41 17.24
CA PRO A 7 3.94 -6.98 16.97
C PRO A 7 3.69 -6.74 15.48
N ARG A 8 2.94 -5.67 15.16
CA ARG A 8 2.72 -5.27 13.77
C ARG A 8 4.08 -4.98 13.13
N ARG A 9 4.45 -5.76 12.11
CA ARG A 9 5.74 -5.68 11.40
C ARG A 9 5.91 -4.40 10.54
N HIS A 10 5.04 -3.42 10.74
CA HIS A 10 5.05 -2.15 10.01
C HIS A 10 4.63 -1.03 10.96
N HIS A 11 5.31 0.10 10.85
CA HIS A 11 4.99 1.31 11.60
C HIS A 11 4.11 2.22 10.73
N VAL A 12 3.00 2.70 11.27
CA VAL A 12 2.11 3.65 10.57
C VAL A 12 2.35 5.04 11.13
N GLN A 13 2.97 5.90 10.32
CA GLN A 13 3.07 7.32 10.61
C GLN A 13 1.79 8.01 10.13
N ARG A 14 1.13 8.76 11.02
CA ARG A 14 -0.19 9.34 10.75
C ARG A 14 -0.17 10.82 10.38
N PHE A 15 0.78 11.58 10.88
CA PHE A 15 0.80 13.04 10.74
C PHE A 15 2.08 13.53 10.06
N GLY A 16 1.94 14.57 9.24
CA GLY A 16 3.07 15.33 8.69
C GLY A 16 3.61 16.37 9.67
N SER A 17 4.66 17.09 9.27
CA SER A 17 5.29 18.15 10.09
C SER A 17 4.35 19.30 10.44
N ALA A 18 3.33 19.56 9.59
CA ALA A 18 2.29 20.57 9.83
C ALA A 18 1.06 20.01 10.58
N LEU A 19 1.16 18.84 11.22
CA LEU A 19 0.06 18.12 11.90
C LEU A 19 -1.15 17.75 11.02
N ASN A 20 -1.06 17.94 9.70
CA ASN A 20 -2.07 17.46 8.78
C ASN A 20 -2.06 15.93 8.73
N LEU A 21 -3.26 15.33 8.65
CA LEU A 21 -3.41 13.89 8.44
C LEU A 21 -2.68 13.48 7.15
N ASN A 22 -1.75 12.53 7.26
CA ASN A 22 -0.92 12.01 6.18
C ASN A 22 -0.48 10.56 6.49
N PRO A 23 -1.42 9.59 6.46
CA PRO A 23 -1.13 8.22 6.82
C PRO A 23 -0.19 7.57 5.80
N HIS A 24 0.95 7.06 6.27
CA HIS A 24 1.85 6.24 5.48
C HIS A 24 2.47 5.14 6.33
N SER A 25 2.74 4.01 5.69
CA SER A 25 3.31 2.84 6.35
C SER A 25 4.78 2.72 6.01
N HIS A 26 5.62 2.67 7.04
CA HIS A 26 7.02 2.28 6.95
C HIS A 26 7.10 0.76 7.11
N VAL A 27 7.62 0.10 6.10
CA VAL A 27 7.73 -1.37 6.06
C VAL A 27 9.16 -1.73 5.70
N LEU A 28 9.74 -2.65 6.47
CA LEU A 28 11.01 -3.28 6.13
C LEU A 28 10.73 -4.63 5.49
N MET A 29 11.32 -4.86 4.31
CA MET A 29 11.26 -6.13 3.59
C MET A 29 12.67 -6.54 3.15
N LEU A 30 12.86 -7.84 2.99
CA LEU A 30 14.09 -8.39 2.41
C LEU A 30 14.12 -8.13 0.90
N ASP A 31 15.29 -7.81 0.37
CA ASP A 31 15.53 -7.70 -1.07
C ASP A 31 15.93 -9.06 -1.67
N GLY A 32 15.05 -10.04 -1.48
CA GLY A 32 15.29 -11.44 -1.80
C GLY A 32 14.49 -12.37 -0.91
N VAL A 33 14.78 -13.66 -1.03
CA VAL A 33 14.08 -14.72 -0.30
C VAL A 33 15.07 -15.71 0.28
N TYR A 34 14.69 -16.36 1.37
CA TYR A 34 15.39 -17.56 1.84
C TYR A 34 14.68 -18.79 1.26
N ALA A 35 15.44 -19.65 0.59
CA ALA A 35 14.93 -20.88 -0.03
C ALA A 35 15.71 -22.11 0.47
N SER A 36 15.01 -23.24 0.66
CA SER A 36 15.61 -24.54 0.97
C SER A 36 15.31 -25.50 -0.17
N ASP A 37 16.33 -26.19 -0.68
CA ASP A 37 16.22 -27.13 -1.81
C ASP A 37 15.69 -28.51 -1.39
N LYS A 38 15.85 -28.87 -0.11
CA LYS A 38 15.44 -30.15 0.49
C LYS A 38 14.86 -29.94 1.88
N LYS A 39 13.95 -30.82 2.26
CA LYS A 39 13.35 -30.81 3.60
C LYS A 39 14.46 -31.04 4.66
N GLY A 40 14.68 -30.05 5.53
CA GLY A 40 15.70 -30.09 6.58
C GLY A 40 17.05 -29.48 6.21
N ALA A 41 17.24 -29.01 4.97
CA ALA A 41 18.44 -28.24 4.61
C ALA A 41 18.37 -26.80 5.15
N ALA A 42 19.53 -26.25 5.53
CA ALA A 42 19.64 -24.85 5.93
C ALA A 42 19.20 -23.94 4.77
N PRO A 43 18.35 -22.92 5.02
CA PRO A 43 17.90 -22.03 3.97
C PRO A 43 19.05 -21.16 3.47
N VAL A 44 19.12 -20.96 2.16
CA VAL A 44 20.09 -20.10 1.49
C VAL A 44 19.39 -18.82 1.03
N PHE A 45 20.05 -17.67 1.21
CA PHE A 45 19.53 -16.40 0.71
C PHE A 45 19.71 -16.31 -0.80
N VAL A 46 18.62 -16.03 -1.50
CA VAL A 46 18.56 -15.79 -2.93
C VAL A 46 18.18 -14.31 -3.11
N PRO A 47 19.10 -13.45 -3.60
CA PRO A 47 18.80 -12.05 -3.81
C PRO A 47 17.74 -11.86 -4.89
N ALA A 48 16.94 -10.80 -4.77
CA ALA A 48 16.02 -10.42 -5.83
C ALA A 48 16.81 -9.94 -7.07
N PRO A 49 16.27 -10.12 -8.29
CA PRO A 49 16.86 -9.50 -9.47
C PRO A 49 16.74 -7.96 -9.38
N PRO A 50 17.63 -7.20 -10.03
CA PRO A 50 17.52 -5.75 -10.09
C PRO A 50 16.16 -5.29 -10.61
N LEU A 51 15.58 -4.29 -9.97
CA LEU A 51 14.33 -3.68 -10.42
C LEU A 51 14.56 -2.92 -11.73
N ARG A 52 13.66 -3.12 -12.69
CA ARG A 52 13.56 -2.31 -13.90
C ARG A 52 12.43 -1.30 -13.76
N ASP A 53 12.46 -0.23 -14.55
CA ASP A 53 11.39 0.78 -14.56
C ASP A 53 10.00 0.17 -14.82
N THR A 54 9.93 -0.87 -15.65
CA THR A 54 8.69 -1.60 -15.94
C THR A 54 8.15 -2.39 -14.73
N ASP A 55 9.02 -2.80 -13.80
CA ASP A 55 8.61 -3.46 -12.56
C ASP A 55 8.05 -2.44 -11.57
N VAL A 56 8.69 -1.26 -11.47
CA VAL A 56 8.19 -0.11 -10.68
C VAL A 56 6.84 0.37 -11.21
N GLN A 57 6.71 0.56 -12.52
CA GLN A 57 5.45 0.96 -13.16
C GLN A 57 4.32 -0.02 -12.83
N ARG A 58 4.58 -1.32 -12.93
CA ARG A 58 3.58 -2.36 -12.62
C ARG A 58 3.11 -2.29 -11.18
N ILE A 59 4.01 -2.02 -10.23
CA ILE A 59 3.66 -1.83 -8.82
C ILE A 59 2.76 -0.61 -8.64
N VAL A 60 3.12 0.52 -9.25
CA VAL A 60 2.34 1.77 -9.18
C VAL A 60 0.93 1.57 -9.75
N GLU A 61 0.83 0.97 -10.94
CA GLU A 61 -0.46 0.69 -11.58
C GLU A 61 -1.31 -0.27 -10.73
N THR A 62 -0.71 -1.32 -10.18
CA THR A 62 -1.42 -2.27 -9.31
C THR A 62 -1.94 -1.60 -8.04
N ALA A 63 -1.12 -0.75 -7.41
CA ALA A 63 -1.50 -0.01 -6.21
C ALA A 63 -2.63 0.98 -6.51
N ALA A 64 -2.55 1.69 -7.64
CA ALA A 64 -3.58 2.63 -8.07
C ALA A 64 -4.91 1.93 -8.32
N HIS A 65 -4.94 0.83 -9.09
CA HIS A 65 -6.18 0.07 -9.33
C HIS A 65 -6.80 -0.45 -8.04
N ARG A 66 -5.98 -0.96 -7.11
CA ARG A 66 -6.48 -1.43 -5.80
C ARG A 66 -7.06 -0.30 -4.96
N LEU A 67 -6.43 0.88 -4.99
CA LEU A 67 -6.90 2.05 -4.26
C LEU A 67 -8.22 2.57 -4.84
N LEU A 68 -8.32 2.71 -6.16
CA LEU A 68 -9.57 3.13 -6.84
C LEU A 68 -10.72 2.18 -6.48
N ARG A 69 -10.51 0.87 -6.64
CA ARG A 69 -11.52 -0.15 -6.25
C ARG A 69 -11.92 -0.04 -4.79
N LEU A 70 -10.96 0.18 -3.88
CA LEU A 70 -11.25 0.32 -2.45
C LEU A 70 -12.08 1.59 -2.17
N LEU A 71 -11.79 2.69 -2.86
CA LEU A 71 -12.53 3.94 -2.71
C LEU A 71 -13.96 3.82 -3.25
N GLN A 72 -14.15 3.16 -4.39
CA GLN A 72 -15.48 2.84 -4.95
C GLN A 72 -16.29 1.95 -4.00
N GLN A 73 -15.67 0.86 -3.50
CA GLN A 73 -16.31 -0.04 -2.53
C GLN A 73 -16.71 0.67 -1.23
N ARG A 74 -16.10 1.81 -0.90
CA ARG A 74 -16.43 2.62 0.27
C ARG A 74 -17.39 3.77 -0.05
N GLY A 75 -17.89 3.88 -1.27
CA GLY A 75 -18.77 4.96 -1.72
C GLY A 75 -18.11 6.34 -1.74
N VAL A 76 -16.78 6.40 -1.83
CA VAL A 76 -16.01 7.66 -1.90
C VAL A 76 -15.86 8.14 -3.34
N LEU A 77 -15.88 7.21 -4.29
CA LEU A 77 -15.85 7.46 -5.74
C LEU A 77 -17.08 6.81 -6.36
N ASP A 78 -17.67 7.46 -7.37
CA ASP A 78 -18.77 6.87 -8.13
C ASP A 78 -18.23 5.86 -9.17
N GLU A 79 -19.09 4.96 -9.65
CA GLU A 79 -18.73 3.94 -10.65
C GLU A 79 -18.17 4.57 -11.95
N THR A 80 -18.61 5.78 -12.30
CA THR A 80 -18.12 6.55 -13.45
C THR A 80 -16.71 7.12 -13.27
N ASP A 81 -16.23 7.23 -12.02
CA ASP A 81 -14.85 7.64 -11.72
C ASP A 81 -13.86 6.47 -11.86
N GLY A 82 -14.36 5.24 -12.00
CA GLY A 82 -13.53 4.04 -12.22
C GLY A 82 -12.88 3.96 -13.61
N ASP A 83 -13.39 4.75 -14.56
CA ASP A 83 -12.87 4.86 -15.93
C ASP A 83 -11.83 5.97 -16.07
N LEU A 84 -11.32 6.49 -14.93
CA LEU A 84 -10.17 7.37 -14.91
C LEU A 84 -9.01 6.68 -15.67
N PRO A 85 -8.36 7.37 -16.63
CA PRO A 85 -7.23 6.83 -17.37
C PRO A 85 -6.20 6.22 -16.42
N ARG A 86 -5.58 5.10 -16.83
CA ARG A 86 -4.48 4.48 -16.05
C ARG A 86 -3.52 5.58 -15.62
N PRO A 87 -3.30 5.77 -14.31
CA PRO A 87 -2.59 6.93 -13.86
C PRO A 87 -1.14 6.86 -14.35
N SER A 88 -0.80 7.74 -15.30
CA SER A 88 0.61 8.07 -15.55
C SER A 88 1.22 8.64 -14.28
N GLY A 89 2.55 8.68 -14.17
CA GLY A 89 3.25 9.13 -12.95
C GLY A 89 2.77 10.48 -12.37
N ALA A 90 2.21 11.36 -13.21
CA ALA A 90 1.61 12.63 -12.81
C ALA A 90 0.23 12.49 -12.13
N GLN A 91 -0.57 11.47 -12.47
CA GLN A 91 -1.95 11.30 -11.99
C GLN A 91 -2.02 10.66 -10.59
N ALA A 92 -0.98 9.95 -10.15
CA ALA A 92 -0.83 9.50 -8.76
C ALA A 92 -0.78 10.68 -7.76
N GLN A 93 -0.41 11.89 -8.22
CA GLN A 93 -0.48 13.11 -7.43
C GLN A 93 -1.92 13.64 -7.31
N ALA A 94 -2.75 13.49 -8.35
CA ALA A 94 -4.16 13.87 -8.30
C ALA A 94 -4.98 13.00 -7.34
N ILE A 95 -4.75 11.69 -7.30
CA ILE A 95 -5.39 10.78 -6.33
C ILE A 95 -5.02 11.17 -4.88
N ARG A 96 -3.75 11.55 -4.65
CA ARG A 96 -3.30 12.09 -3.36
C ARG A 96 -4.00 13.41 -3.00
N SER A 97 -4.20 14.30 -3.96
CA SER A 97 -4.89 15.57 -3.73
C SER A 97 -6.37 15.38 -3.41
N ALA A 98 -7.07 14.48 -4.11
CA ALA A 98 -8.47 14.17 -3.88
C ALA A 98 -8.71 13.52 -2.52
N ALA A 99 -7.90 12.53 -2.13
CA ALA A 99 -8.00 11.90 -0.80
C ALA A 99 -7.70 12.88 0.35
N LYS A 100 -6.83 13.87 0.12
CA LYS A 100 -6.47 14.90 1.11
C LYS A 100 -7.53 16.00 1.25
N SER A 101 -8.31 16.27 0.20
CA SER A 101 -9.36 17.29 0.20
C SER A 101 -10.73 16.76 0.62
N LEU A 102 -10.99 15.45 0.49
CA LEU A 102 -12.26 14.84 0.87
C LEU A 102 -12.41 14.51 2.37
N GLY A 103 -11.36 14.60 3.20
CA GLY A 103 -11.50 14.42 4.66
C GLY A 103 -12.05 13.05 5.10
N VAL A 104 -12.12 12.06 4.21
CA VAL A 104 -12.75 10.75 4.50
C VAL A 104 -11.78 9.85 5.25
N LEU A 105 -11.57 10.13 6.53
CA LEU A 105 -11.19 9.13 7.53
C LEU A 105 -11.85 9.49 8.89
N ALA A 106 -13.09 8.98 9.03
CA ALA A 106 -13.88 8.72 10.25
C ALA A 106 -14.77 9.88 10.79
N PRO A 107 -16.00 9.58 11.27
CA PRO A 107 -16.33 8.40 12.09
C PRO A 107 -17.40 7.47 11.50
N ALA A 108 -17.01 6.22 11.29
CA ALA A 108 -17.92 5.08 11.46
C ALA A 108 -17.39 4.25 12.64
N LEU A 109 -17.49 4.82 13.84
CA LEU A 109 -17.38 4.14 15.12
C LEU A 109 -18.41 4.76 16.06
N ASN A 110 -19.66 4.27 16.00
CA ASN A 110 -20.48 4.01 17.17
C ASN A 110 -21.69 3.13 16.79
N THR A 111 -21.59 1.84 17.09
CA THR A 111 -22.60 1.09 17.84
C THR A 111 -22.03 0.86 19.22
#